data_AF-A0A7W0GAE0-F1
#
_entry.id   AF-A0A7W0GAE0-F1
#
_cell.length_a   1.000
_cell.length_b   1.000
_cell.length_c   1.000
_cell.angle_alpha   90.00
_cell.angle_beta   90.00
_cell.angle_gamma   90.00
#
_symmetry.space_group_name_H-M   'P 1'
#
loop_
_entity.id
_entity.type
_entity.pdbx_description
1 polymer ?
#
loop_
_entity_poly.entity_id
_entity_poly.type
_entity_poly.pdbx_seq_one_letter_code
_entity_poly.pdbx_strand_id
1 'polypeptide(L)'
;MTAVRIPPTLRAEVGGERQVEAEGDDVRGVLEDLTVRYPALASQLFEDGELAPFVNVYLGGEDVRTLDGLDTAVDGKSVILLPAMAGGSTASPAAPRSRRAEPGSAERSHRWTALRREGRAEHCPSLLRLPAARRETGGR
;
A
#
# COMPACT_ATOMS: atom_id res chain seq x y z
N MET A 1 -6.02 -22.99 -14.21
CA MET A 1 -5.93 -21.52 -14.03
C MET A 1 -5.55 -21.21 -12.59
N THR A 2 -4.55 -20.37 -12.44
CA THR A 2 -3.91 -19.99 -11.18
C THR A 2 -3.94 -18.47 -11.05
N ALA A 3 -4.31 -17.98 -9.88
CA ALA A 3 -4.27 -16.56 -9.57
C ALA A 3 -2.85 -16.12 -9.23
N VAL A 4 -2.28 -15.20 -10.02
CA VAL A 4 -0.97 -14.60 -9.78
C VAL A 4 -1.16 -13.17 -9.30
N ARG A 5 -0.68 -12.86 -8.09
CA ARG A 5 -0.80 -11.53 -7.49
C ARG A 5 0.40 -10.67 -7.85
N ILE A 6 0.11 -9.49 -8.42
CA ILE A 6 1.12 -8.59 -8.96
C ILE A 6 1.42 -7.44 -7.97
N PRO A 7 2.69 -7.28 -7.55
CA PRO A 7 3.12 -6.22 -6.66
C PRO A 7 3.02 -4.86 -7.36
N PRO A 8 2.82 -3.74 -6.63
CA PRO A 8 2.64 -2.42 -7.22
C PRO A 8 3.71 -2.01 -8.23
N THR A 9 4.96 -2.42 -8.03
CA THR A 9 6.10 -2.14 -8.91
C THR A 9 5.97 -2.77 -10.29
N LEU A 10 5.29 -3.92 -10.40
CA LEU A 10 5.12 -4.67 -11.64
C LEU A 10 3.77 -4.42 -12.31
N ARG A 11 2.88 -3.64 -11.69
CA ARG A 11 1.52 -3.42 -12.22
C ARG A 11 1.52 -2.68 -13.56
N ALA A 12 2.49 -1.80 -13.81
CA ALA A 12 2.58 -1.07 -15.07
C ALA A 12 2.68 -2.03 -16.28
N GLU A 13 3.35 -3.17 -16.09
CA GLU A 13 3.59 -4.16 -17.15
C GLU A 13 2.35 -5.02 -17.45
N VAL A 14 1.41 -5.11 -16.51
CA VAL A 14 0.15 -5.86 -16.64
C VAL A 14 -1.07 -4.94 -16.78
N GLY A 15 -0.88 -3.72 -17.27
CA GLY A 15 -1.98 -2.77 -17.51
C GLY A 15 -2.64 -2.22 -16.23
N GLY A 16 -1.95 -2.29 -15.09
CA GLY A 16 -2.44 -1.82 -13.79
C GLY A 16 -3.11 -2.89 -12.94
N GLU A 17 -3.25 -4.11 -13.47
CA GLU A 17 -3.96 -5.20 -12.80
C GLU A 17 -3.24 -5.64 -11.52
N ARG A 18 -4.02 -5.92 -10.47
CA ARG A 18 -3.49 -6.38 -9.18
C ARG A 18 -3.32 -7.89 -9.13
N GLN A 19 -4.04 -8.59 -9.99
CA GLN A 19 -4.07 -10.03 -10.09
C GLN A 19 -4.33 -10.38 -11.54
N VAL A 20 -3.62 -11.37 -12.03
CA VAL A 20 -3.77 -11.92 -13.38
C VAL A 20 -3.90 -13.43 -13.27
N GLU A 21 -4.68 -14.02 -14.15
CA GLU A 21 -4.82 -15.48 -14.22
C GLU A 21 -3.73 -16.04 -15.12
N ALA A 22 -3.16 -17.19 -14.76
CA ALA A 22 -2.12 -17.88 -15.53
C ALA A 22 -2.35 -19.38 -15.54
N GLU A 23 -1.81 -20.06 -16.54
CA GLU A 23 -1.91 -21.51 -16.69
C GLU A 23 -0.53 -22.16 -16.60
N GLY A 24 -0.48 -23.28 -15.87
CA GLY A 24 0.75 -24.04 -15.62
C GLY A 24 0.52 -25.07 -14.53
N ASP A 25 1.18 -26.23 -14.67
CA ASP A 25 1.14 -27.32 -13.69
C ASP A 25 2.05 -27.03 -12.48
N ASP A 26 3.15 -26.33 -12.73
CA ASP A 26 4.17 -25.91 -11.77
C ASP A 26 4.42 -24.38 -11.82
N VAL A 27 5.21 -23.89 -10.87
CA VAL A 27 5.52 -22.46 -10.75
C VAL A 27 6.24 -21.94 -11.99
N ARG A 28 7.14 -22.72 -12.60
CA ARG A 28 7.82 -22.36 -13.86
C ARG A 28 6.80 -22.15 -14.96
N GLY A 29 5.92 -23.12 -15.20
CA GLY A 29 4.89 -23.03 -16.23
C GLY A 29 3.99 -21.81 -16.07
N VAL A 30 3.59 -21.50 -14.82
CA VAL A 30 2.81 -20.31 -14.52
C VAL A 30 3.56 -19.00 -14.82
N LEU A 31 4.85 -18.92 -14.47
CA LEU A 31 5.67 -17.74 -14.76
C LEU A 31 5.98 -17.62 -16.27
N GLU A 32 6.22 -18.73 -16.95
CA GLU A 32 6.44 -18.76 -18.40
C GLU A 32 5.21 -18.27 -19.16
N ASP A 33 4.02 -18.81 -18.85
CA ASP A 33 2.75 -18.34 -19.42
C ASP A 33 2.52 -16.84 -19.15
N LEU A 34 2.87 -16.37 -17.95
CA LEU A 34 2.81 -14.95 -17.63
C LEU A 34 3.76 -14.11 -18.51
N THR A 35 4.99 -14.57 -18.74
CA THR A 35 5.97 -13.86 -19.58
C THR A 35 5.65 -13.91 -21.07
N VAL A 36 4.97 -14.97 -21.55
CA VAL A 36 4.47 -15.04 -22.93
C VAL A 36 3.42 -13.95 -23.16
N ARG A 37 2.55 -13.72 -22.18
CA ARG A 37 1.50 -12.70 -22.24
C ARG A 37 2.01 -11.29 -21.97
N TYR A 38 3.02 -11.16 -21.11
CA TYR A 38 3.63 -9.90 -20.71
C TYR A 38 5.16 -9.98 -20.81
N PRO A 39 5.75 -9.83 -22.01
CA PRO A 39 7.18 -10.00 -22.22
C PRO A 39 8.04 -9.01 -21.42
N ALA A 40 7.50 -7.86 -21.05
CA ALA A 40 8.21 -6.88 -20.24
C ALA A 40 8.43 -7.34 -18.77
N LEU A 41 7.65 -8.30 -18.28
CA LEU A 41 7.89 -8.95 -16.99
C LEU A 41 9.07 -9.92 -17.04
N ALA A 42 9.39 -10.49 -18.21
CA ALA A 42 10.43 -11.50 -18.33
C ALA A 42 11.77 -10.99 -17.82
N SER A 43 12.18 -9.78 -18.24
CA SER A 43 13.43 -9.16 -17.81
C SER A 43 13.47 -8.75 -16.33
N GLN A 44 12.33 -8.72 -15.64
CA GLN A 44 12.25 -8.41 -14.21
C GLN A 44 12.13 -9.64 -13.33
N LEU A 45 11.55 -10.73 -13.86
CA LEU A 45 11.37 -11.99 -13.14
C LEU A 45 12.52 -12.96 -13.36
N PHE A 46 13.13 -12.94 -14.54
CA PHE A 46 14.21 -13.84 -14.93
C PHE A 46 15.50 -13.06 -15.20
N GLU A 47 16.60 -13.59 -14.68
CA GLU A 47 17.97 -13.13 -14.93
C GLU A 47 18.78 -14.35 -15.40
N ASP A 48 19.37 -14.28 -16.59
CA ASP A 48 20.12 -15.39 -17.22
C ASP A 48 19.36 -16.73 -17.33
N GLY A 49 18.03 -16.68 -17.39
CA GLY A 49 17.16 -17.87 -17.50
C GLY A 49 16.79 -18.50 -16.15
N GLU A 50 17.25 -17.93 -15.04
CA GLU A 50 16.86 -18.32 -13.68
C GLU A 50 15.99 -17.25 -13.02
N LEU A 51 15.29 -17.61 -11.94
CA LEU A 51 14.50 -16.65 -11.18
C LEU A 51 15.43 -15.60 -10.56
N ALA A 52 15.16 -14.33 -10.85
CA ALA A 52 15.97 -13.22 -10.38
C ALA A 52 16.18 -13.28 -8.84
N PRO A 53 17.41 -13.05 -8.33
CA PRO A 53 17.70 -13.15 -6.90
C PRO A 53 16.88 -12.16 -6.07
N PHE A 54 16.52 -11.03 -6.69
CA PHE A 54 15.71 -9.96 -6.11
C PHE A 54 14.20 -10.18 -6.24
N VAL A 55 13.72 -11.32 -6.70
CA VAL A 55 12.29 -11.68 -6.71
C VAL A 55 12.07 -12.90 -5.84
N ASN A 56 11.12 -12.79 -4.91
CA ASN A 56 10.63 -13.91 -4.12
C ASN A 56 9.26 -14.30 -4.66
N VAL A 57 9.03 -15.61 -4.77
CA VAL A 57 7.78 -16.17 -5.25
C VAL A 57 7.20 -17.02 -4.13
N TYR A 58 5.93 -16.80 -3.81
CA TYR A 58 5.22 -17.55 -2.80
C TYR A 58 4.07 -18.33 -3.42
N LEU A 59 3.96 -19.60 -3.06
CA LEU A 59 2.86 -20.48 -3.45
C LEU A 59 1.98 -20.75 -2.22
N GLY A 60 0.73 -20.29 -2.23
CA GLY A 60 -0.17 -20.45 -1.08
C GLY A 60 0.30 -19.80 0.22
N GLY A 61 1.30 -18.90 0.15
CA GLY A 61 1.92 -18.24 1.31
C GLY A 61 3.28 -18.80 1.74
N GLU A 62 3.76 -19.87 1.09
CA GLU A 62 5.08 -20.46 1.36
C GLU A 62 6.08 -20.10 0.26
N ASP A 63 7.34 -19.83 0.64
CA ASP A 63 8.38 -19.44 -0.31
C ASP A 63 8.81 -20.66 -1.14
N VAL A 64 8.75 -20.54 -2.47
CA VAL A 64 9.10 -21.64 -3.37
C VAL A 64 10.56 -22.07 -3.22
N ARG A 65 11.45 -21.19 -2.74
CA ARG A 65 12.86 -21.51 -2.46
C ARG A 65 13.04 -22.49 -1.31
N THR A 66 12.03 -22.62 -0.44
CA THR A 66 12.00 -23.61 0.65
C THR A 66 11.31 -24.93 0.27
N LEU A 67 10.67 -24.95 -0.91
CA LEU A 67 10.01 -26.10 -1.52
C LEU A 67 10.93 -26.69 -2.61
N ASP A 68 10.36 -27.09 -3.75
CA ASP A 68 11.08 -27.61 -4.93
C ASP A 68 11.48 -26.50 -5.91
N GLY A 69 11.48 -25.23 -5.49
CA GLY A 69 11.82 -24.10 -6.34
C GLY A 69 10.78 -23.88 -7.44
N LEU A 70 11.26 -23.65 -8.67
CA LEU A 70 10.40 -23.40 -9.83
C LEU A 70 9.61 -24.65 -10.27
N ASP A 71 10.07 -25.85 -9.92
CA ASP A 71 9.42 -27.11 -10.25
C ASP A 71 8.30 -27.49 -9.26
N THR A 72 8.01 -26.62 -8.28
CA THR A 72 6.94 -26.85 -7.30
C THR A 72 5.58 -26.86 -7.99
N ALA A 73 4.80 -27.93 -7.80
CA ALA A 73 3.44 -28.05 -8.32
C ALA A 73 2.50 -27.00 -7.69
N VAL A 74 1.71 -26.32 -8.54
CA VAL A 74 0.85 -25.22 -8.08
C VAL A 74 -0.43 -25.74 -7.41
N ASP A 75 -0.98 -26.87 -7.88
CA ASP A 75 -2.19 -27.51 -7.38
C ASP A 75 -3.39 -26.55 -7.20
N GLY A 76 -3.50 -25.54 -8.07
CA GLY A 76 -4.54 -24.51 -7.99
C GLY A 76 -4.40 -23.52 -6.83
N LYS A 77 -3.26 -23.53 -6.11
CA LYS A 77 -2.92 -22.51 -5.11
C LYS A 77 -2.60 -21.18 -5.80
N SER A 78 -2.71 -20.07 -5.07
CA SER A 78 -2.36 -18.76 -5.58
C SER A 78 -0.85 -18.51 -5.51
N VAL A 79 -0.34 -17.80 -6.52
CA VAL A 79 1.06 -17.38 -6.61
C VAL A 79 1.16 -15.90 -6.26
N ILE A 80 2.14 -15.51 -5.46
CA ILE A 80 2.38 -14.12 -5.06
C ILE A 80 3.83 -13.75 -5.40
N LEU A 81 3.99 -12.68 -6.18
CA LEU A 81 5.29 -12.11 -6.52
C LEU A 81 5.65 -11.00 -5.51
N LEU A 82 6.85 -11.08 -4.93
CA LEU A 82 7.35 -10.08 -4.00
C LEU A 82 8.78 -9.65 -4.38
N PRO A 83 8.99 -8.39 -4.80
CA PRO A 83 10.35 -7.88 -5.02
C PRO A 83 11.09 -7.76 -3.67
N ALA A 84 12.39 -8.08 -3.67
CA ALA A 84 13.27 -8.08 -2.50
C ALA A 84 13.61 -6.67 -1.95
N MET A 85 12.84 -5.65 -2.32
CA MET A 85 12.99 -4.30 -1.81
C MET A 85 12.59 -4.26 -0.32
N ALA A 86 13.59 -4.05 0.53
CA ALA A 86 13.44 -3.89 1.97
C ALA A 86 12.40 -2.80 2.33
N GLY A 87 11.37 -3.18 3.09
CA GLY A 87 10.72 -2.34 4.10
C GLY A 87 9.93 -1.09 3.66
N GLY A 88 8.63 -1.11 3.93
CA GLY A 88 7.94 0.05 4.54
C GLY A 88 6.96 0.85 3.68
N SER A 89 5.67 0.68 4.03
CA SER A 89 4.64 1.73 4.01
C SER A 89 4.21 2.31 2.66
N THR A 90 3.39 1.58 1.90
CA THR A 90 2.33 2.27 1.16
C THR A 90 1.17 2.49 2.13
N ALA A 91 1.10 3.70 2.67
CA ALA A 91 -0.16 4.25 3.13
C ALA A 91 -1.24 3.89 2.11
N SER A 92 -2.22 3.12 2.53
CA SER A 92 -3.49 3.06 1.83
C SER A 92 -3.95 4.50 1.69
N PRO A 93 -4.23 5.05 0.48
CA PRO A 93 -5.02 6.27 0.40
C PRO A 93 -6.40 5.89 0.94
N ALA A 94 -6.57 6.04 2.25
CA ALA A 94 -7.87 6.09 2.87
C ALA A 94 -8.70 7.06 2.04
N ALA A 95 -9.82 6.57 1.51
CA ALA A 95 -10.80 7.34 0.77
C ALA A 95 -11.07 8.69 1.46
N PRO A 96 -11.36 9.77 0.71
CA PRO A 96 -11.60 11.07 1.29
C PRO A 96 -12.86 11.01 2.18
N ARG A 97 -12.66 10.84 3.48
CA ARG A 97 -13.73 11.04 4.46
C ARG A 97 -13.86 12.54 4.64
N SER A 98 -14.90 13.08 4.03
CA SER A 98 -15.41 14.44 4.19
C SER A 98 -15.17 14.97 5.60
N ARG A 99 -14.23 15.92 5.76
CA ARG A 99 -14.25 16.83 6.91
C ARG A 99 -15.46 17.75 6.72
N ARG A 100 -16.59 17.34 7.28
CA ARG A 100 -17.59 18.29 7.74
C ARG A 100 -16.94 19.03 8.92
N ALA A 101 -16.73 20.33 8.75
CA ALA A 101 -16.25 21.21 9.79
C ALA A 101 -17.29 21.29 10.90
N GLU A 102 -16.90 21.04 12.14
CA GLU A 102 -17.64 21.45 13.34
C GLU A 102 -16.62 22.03 14.34
N PRO A 103 -16.76 23.31 14.73
CA PRO A 103 -15.95 23.91 15.78
C PRO A 103 -16.67 23.75 17.13
N GLY A 104 -16.05 23.13 18.13
CA GLY A 104 -16.59 23.17 19.49
C GLY A 104 -16.06 22.11 20.44
N SER A 105 -15.82 22.54 21.68
CA SER A 105 -15.40 21.75 22.86
C SER A 105 -13.96 21.23 22.81
N ALA A 106 -12.97 21.94 23.34
CA ALA A 106 -12.80 22.25 24.75
C ALA A 106 -12.81 21.01 25.66
N GLU A 107 -11.68 20.85 26.33
CA GLU A 107 -11.49 20.26 27.66
C GLU A 107 -11.07 18.79 27.82
N ARG A 108 -9.89 18.70 28.45
CA ARG A 108 -9.38 17.68 29.37
C ARG A 108 -8.63 16.50 28.72
N SER A 109 -7.31 16.64 28.69
CA SER A 109 -6.44 15.53 29.06
C SER A 109 -5.41 16.00 30.08
N HIS A 110 -5.40 15.27 31.18
CA HIS A 110 -4.69 15.54 32.40
C HIS A 110 -3.17 15.37 32.21
N ARG A 111 -2.44 16.40 32.64
CA ARG A 111 -1.37 16.32 33.64
C ARG A 111 -0.30 15.25 33.41
N TRP A 112 0.80 15.66 32.78
CA TRP A 112 2.15 15.21 33.16
C TRP A 112 3.09 16.42 33.27
N THR A 113 3.17 16.90 34.51
CA THR A 113 4.36 17.38 35.23
C THR A 113 5.55 17.92 34.42
N ALA A 114 5.76 19.24 34.46
CA ALA A 114 7.09 19.84 34.71
C ALA A 114 6.94 21.37 34.90
N LEU A 115 6.73 21.77 36.15
CA LEU A 115 7.03 23.12 36.61
C LEU A 115 8.55 23.32 36.57
N ARG A 116 9.03 24.15 35.65
CA ARG A 116 10.27 24.89 35.87
C ARG A 116 10.05 26.37 35.58
N ARG A 117 10.33 27.17 36.61
CA ARG A 117 10.46 28.63 36.61
C ARG A 117 11.50 29.02 35.55
N GLU A 118 11.40 30.13 34.83
CA GLU A 118 11.57 31.50 35.31
C GLU A 118 11.26 32.45 34.14
N GLY A 119 10.64 33.60 34.41
CA GLY A 119 10.94 34.86 33.72
C GLY A 119 10.41 35.12 32.30
N ARG A 120 9.19 35.64 32.18
CA ARG A 120 8.89 36.97 31.59
C ARG A 120 7.38 37.18 31.50
N ALA A 121 6.88 38.12 32.30
CA ALA A 121 5.73 38.94 31.91
C ALA A 121 6.07 39.62 30.58
N GLU A 122 5.12 39.78 29.66
CA GLU A 122 4.59 41.09 29.19
C GLU A 122 3.27 40.85 28.40
N HIS A 123 2.19 41.44 28.91
CA HIS A 123 1.12 42.11 28.15
C HIS A 123 0.39 41.35 27.01
N CYS A 124 -0.83 40.88 27.29
CA CYS A 124 -1.88 40.68 26.28
C CYS A 124 -3.15 41.43 26.72
N PRO A 125 -3.42 42.63 26.19
CA PRO A 125 -4.63 43.34 26.52
C PRO A 125 -5.80 42.87 25.65
N SER A 126 -6.89 42.55 26.35
CA SER A 126 -8.26 42.96 26.05
C SER A 126 -8.92 42.54 24.74
N LEU A 127 -10.03 41.77 24.90
CA LEU A 127 -11.39 42.10 24.43
C LEU A 127 -11.55 42.24 22.89
N LEU A 128 -12.52 41.65 22.20
CA LEU A 128 -13.95 41.52 22.50
C LEU A 128 -14.61 40.85 21.27
N ARG A 129 -15.82 40.30 21.46
CA ARG A 129 -16.94 40.17 20.50
C ARG A 129 -17.01 39.02 19.47
N LEU A 130 -17.84 38.04 19.86
CA LEU A 130 -18.94 37.44 19.06
C LEU A 130 -20.04 38.50 18.70
N PRO A 131 -21.18 38.16 18.04
CA PRO A 131 -21.48 37.25 16.92
C PRO A 131 -22.42 37.88 15.84
N ALA A 132 -22.71 37.18 14.73
CA ALA A 132 -23.99 37.14 13.95
C ALA A 132 -23.69 36.58 12.53
N ALA A 133 -24.19 35.44 12.04
CA ALA A 133 -25.57 34.99 11.82
C ALA A 133 -26.33 35.76 10.71
N ARG A 134 -26.82 34.98 9.71
CA ARG A 134 -27.74 35.28 8.57
C ARG A 134 -27.10 35.87 7.31
N ARG A 135 -27.49 35.53 6.07
CA ARG A 135 -28.49 34.62 5.46
C ARG A 135 -28.22 34.62 3.93
N GLU A 136 -28.64 33.54 3.24
CA GLU A 136 -29.42 33.46 1.96
C GLU A 136 -29.09 34.47 0.83
N THR A 137 -28.94 34.16 -0.46
CA THR A 137 -29.69 33.29 -1.41
C THR A 137 -28.95 33.42 -2.77
N GLY A 138 -28.82 32.39 -3.61
CA GLY A 138 -29.82 32.08 -4.64
C GLY A 138 -29.55 32.81 -5.96
N GLY A 139 -28.65 32.25 -6.80
CA GLY A 139 -28.36 32.73 -8.15
C GLY A 139 -29.29 32.09 -9.19
N ARG A 140 -29.73 32.92 -10.14
CA ARG A 140 -30.21 32.51 -11.46
C ARG A 140 -29.22 33.01 -12.49
#